data_AF-A0A7X6Y6K6-F1
#
_entry.id   AF-A0A7X6Y6K6-F1
#
_cell.length_a   1.000
_cell.length_b   1.000
_cell.length_c   1.000
_cell.angle_alpha   90.00
_cell.angle_beta   90.00
_cell.angle_gamma   90.00
#
_symmetry.space_group_name_H-M   'P 1'
#
loop_
_entity.id
_entity.type
_entity.pdbx_description
1 polymer ?
#
loop_
_entity_poly.entity_id
_entity_poly.type
_entity_poly.pdbx_seq_one_letter_code
_entity_poly.pdbx_strand_id
1 'polypeptide(L)'
;ICLLQPTSRPGLKHADPQIRAAVLGLKPQYRRKGLSTLLILKAMEIVKELGYTRAELSLIMENNHTVRGLIEKTLQCPVLHRYQVYKTQLD
;
A
#
# COMPACT_ATOMS: atom_id res chain seq x y z
N ILE A 1 8.70 7.70 18.49
CA ILE A 1 8.76 9.12 18.08
C ILE A 1 7.98 9.26 16.79
N CYS A 2 6.84 9.92 16.88
CA CYS A 2 5.96 10.21 15.75
C CYS A 2 6.67 11.27 14.91
N LEU A 3 7.27 10.89 13.79
CA LEU A 3 7.73 11.87 12.81
C LEU A 3 6.51 12.27 12.01
N LEU A 4 5.99 13.47 12.31
CA LEU A 4 5.13 14.24 11.42
C LEU A 4 5.74 14.14 10.02
N GLN A 5 5.11 13.35 9.15
CA GLN A 5 5.56 13.31 7.76
C GLN A 5 5.27 14.69 7.17
N PRO A 6 6.21 15.29 6.41
CA PRO A 6 5.97 16.56 5.76
C PRO A 6 4.71 16.43 4.91
N THR A 7 3.82 17.43 4.98
CA THR A 7 2.58 17.57 4.18
C THR A 7 2.84 17.76 2.68
N SER A 8 4.07 17.51 2.24
CA SER A 8 4.49 17.55 0.85
C SER A 8 5.67 16.61 0.69
N ARG A 9 5.46 15.49 0.01
CA ARG A 9 6.54 14.58 -0.37
C ARG A 9 7.21 15.09 -1.65
N PRO A 10 8.48 15.51 -1.62
CA PRO A 10 9.15 16.03 -2.80
C PRO A 10 9.15 14.97 -3.91
N GLY A 11 8.62 15.33 -5.09
CA GLY A 11 8.49 14.43 -6.24
C GLY A 11 7.08 13.93 -6.55
N LEU A 12 6.09 14.15 -5.66
CA LEU A 12 4.68 13.94 -6.01
C LEU A 12 4.18 15.13 -6.85
N LYS A 13 4.08 14.95 -8.18
CA LYS A 13 3.38 15.90 -9.07
C LYS A 13 1.85 15.87 -8.87
N HIS A 14 1.33 14.88 -8.15
CA HIS A 14 -0.09 14.69 -7.84
C HIS A 14 -0.35 14.94 -6.35
N ALA A 15 -1.54 15.44 -6.01
CA ALA A 15 -1.91 15.75 -4.63
C ALA A 15 -1.72 14.53 -3.69
N ASP A 16 -1.23 14.78 -2.48
CA ASP A 16 -0.91 13.75 -1.48
C ASP A 16 -2.08 12.77 -1.24
N PRO A 17 -1.78 11.50 -0.93
CA PRO A 17 -2.78 10.52 -0.55
C PRO A 17 -3.47 10.97 0.75
N GLN A 18 -4.81 10.91 0.77
CA GLN A 18 -5.60 11.32 1.93
C GLN A 18 -5.63 10.23 3.01
N ILE A 19 -5.45 8.99 2.60
CA ILE A 19 -5.39 7.83 3.49
C ILE A 19 -4.30 6.86 3.04
N ARG A 20 -3.72 6.15 4.02
CA ARG A 20 -2.68 5.15 3.80
C ARG A 20 -3.08 3.83 4.45
N ALA A 21 -2.97 2.73 3.71
CA ALA A 21 -3.17 1.40 4.28
C ALA A 21 -2.02 1.06 5.23
N ALA A 22 -2.28 0.81 6.51
CA ALA A 22 -1.23 0.52 7.50
C ALA A 22 -0.61 -0.88 7.30
N VAL A 23 -1.40 -1.93 7.50
CA VAL A 23 -0.97 -3.33 7.37
C VAL A 23 -2.11 -4.17 6.81
N LEU A 24 -1.79 -5.06 5.88
CA LEU A 24 -2.68 -6.15 5.44
C LEU A 24 -1.97 -7.47 5.64
N GLY A 25 -2.60 -8.37 6.41
CA GLY A 25 -2.04 -9.67 6.69
C GLY A 25 -3.12 -10.75 6.81
N LEU A 26 -2.80 -11.95 6.33
CA LEU A 26 -3.60 -13.14 6.54
C LEU A 26 -2.82 -14.17 7.36
N LYS A 27 -3.50 -14.77 8.35
CA LYS A 27 -2.96 -15.96 9.03
C LYS A 27 -2.67 -17.06 8.01
N PRO A 28 -1.64 -17.89 8.20
CA PRO A 28 -1.22 -18.91 7.23
C PRO A 28 -2.37 -19.78 6.70
N GLN A 29 -3.27 -20.24 7.57
CA GLN A 29 -4.43 -21.08 7.20
C GLN A 29 -5.47 -20.43 6.26
N TYR A 30 -5.39 -19.11 6.08
CA TYR A 30 -6.31 -18.32 5.24
C TYR A 30 -5.64 -17.82 3.95
N ARG A 31 -4.35 -18.12 3.73
CA ARG A 31 -3.63 -17.71 2.51
C ARG A 31 -4.05 -18.55 1.31
N ARG A 32 -3.80 -18.03 0.10
CA ARG A 32 -4.13 -18.68 -1.20
C ARG A 32 -5.61 -19.00 -1.42
N LYS A 33 -6.50 -18.36 -0.65
CA LYS A 33 -7.97 -18.50 -0.77
C LYS A 33 -8.65 -17.25 -1.36
N GLY A 34 -7.87 -16.36 -1.99
CA GLY A 34 -8.39 -15.08 -2.52
C GLY A 34 -8.77 -14.03 -1.46
N LEU A 35 -8.63 -14.33 -0.16
CA LEU A 35 -9.04 -13.42 0.92
C LEU A 35 -8.32 -12.06 0.90
N SER A 36 -7.05 -12.01 0.48
CA SER A 36 -6.31 -10.73 0.38
C SER A 36 -6.98 -9.79 -0.64
N THR A 37 -7.46 -10.35 -1.74
CA THR A 37 -8.18 -9.60 -2.79
C THR A 37 -9.50 -9.08 -2.26
N LEU A 38 -10.29 -9.93 -1.59
CA LEU A 38 -11.56 -9.53 -1.00
C LEU A 38 -11.40 -8.40 0.03
N LEU A 39 -10.40 -8.51 0.91
CA LEU A 39 -10.11 -7.47 1.90
C LEU A 39 -9.70 -6.14 1.25
N ILE A 40 -8.88 -6.17 0.21
CA ILE A 40 -8.47 -4.96 -0.50
C ILE A 40 -9.65 -4.31 -1.22
N LEU A 41 -10.47 -5.10 -1.92
CA LEU A 41 -11.67 -4.58 -2.59
C LEU A 41 -12.65 -3.97 -1.59
N LYS A 42 -12.90 -4.63 -0.46
CA LYS A 42 -13.79 -4.11 0.57
C LYS A 42 -13.22 -2.84 1.22
N ALA A 43 -11.90 -2.79 1.47
CA ALA A 43 -11.25 -1.59 1.96
C ALA A 43 -11.38 -0.42 0.97
N MET A 44 -11.25 -0.66 -0.34
CA MET A 44 -11.44 0.37 -1.36
C MET A 44 -12.87 0.90 -1.40
N GLU A 45 -13.86 0.02 -1.26
CA GLU A 45 -15.27 0.40 -1.16
C GLU A 45 -15.51 1.32 0.04
N ILE A 46 -15.05 0.90 1.23
CA ILE A 46 -15.15 1.70 2.46
C ILE A 46 -14.46 3.06 2.31
N VAL A 47 -13.25 3.09 1.73
CA VAL A 47 -12.51 4.34 1.50
C VAL A 47 -13.27 5.30 0.60
N LYS A 48 -13.94 4.79 -0.45
CA LYS A 48 -14.80 5.60 -1.33
C LYS A 48 -16.05 6.10 -0.61
N GLU A 49 -16.71 5.24 0.17
CA GLU A 49 -17.89 5.60 0.97
C GLU A 49 -17.58 6.71 2.00
N LEU A 50 -16.36 6.72 2.54
CA LEU A 50 -15.86 7.76 3.44
C LEU A 50 -15.48 9.07 2.73
N GLY A 51 -15.66 9.17 1.41
CA GLY A 51 -15.40 10.39 0.62
C GLY A 51 -13.94 10.61 0.26
N TYR A 52 -13.06 9.64 0.50
CA TYR A 52 -11.66 9.72 0.07
C TYR A 52 -11.53 9.38 -1.41
N THR A 53 -10.76 10.19 -2.12
CA THR A 53 -10.53 10.05 -3.57
C THR A 53 -9.14 9.54 -3.88
N ARG A 54 -8.21 9.59 -2.91
CA ARG A 54 -6.83 9.16 -3.06
C ARG A 54 -6.37 8.34 -1.87
N ALA A 55 -5.97 7.10 -2.14
CA ALA A 55 -5.39 6.21 -1.16
C ALA A 55 -4.03 5.70 -1.65
N GLU A 56 -3.09 5.57 -0.72
CA GLU A 56 -1.81 4.91 -0.96
C GLU A 56 -1.79 3.55 -0.26
N LEU A 57 -1.45 2.52 -1.02
CA LEU A 57 -1.03 1.25 -0.44
C LEU A 57 0.41 1.44 0.03
N SER A 58 0.68 1.18 1.31
CA SER A 58 2.00 1.34 1.93
C SER A 58 3.14 0.63 1.18
N LEU A 59 4.36 0.69 1.74
CA LEU A 59 5.52 0.03 1.16
C LEU A 59 5.24 -1.48 0.95
N ILE A 60 5.18 -1.90 -0.30
CA ILE A 60 5.03 -3.30 -0.69
C ILE A 60 6.39 -3.80 -1.16
N MET A 61 6.87 -4.87 -0.53
CA MET A 61 8.10 -5.54 -0.94
C MET A 61 8.02 -6.01 -2.39
N GLU A 62 9.09 -5.86 -3.16
CA GLU A 62 9.09 -6.20 -4.60
C GLU A 62 8.80 -7.68 -4.88
N ASN A 63 9.15 -8.55 -3.94
CA ASN A 63 8.91 -9.99 -3.97
C ASN A 63 7.52 -10.40 -3.43
N ASN A 64 6.67 -9.45 -3.02
CA ASN A 64 5.29 -9.74 -2.62
C ASN A 64 4.39 -9.87 -3.87
N HIS A 65 4.61 -10.95 -4.62
CA HIS A 65 3.93 -11.19 -5.89
C HIS A 65 2.40 -11.26 -5.77
N THR A 66 1.88 -11.69 -4.61
CA THR A 66 0.42 -11.77 -4.38
C THR A 66 -0.21 -10.39 -4.36
N VAL A 67 0.29 -9.48 -3.51
CA VAL A 67 -0.27 -8.13 -3.39
C VAL A 67 0.06 -7.31 -4.64
N ARG A 68 1.29 -7.44 -5.15
CA ARG A 68 1.73 -6.72 -6.35
C ARG A 68 0.93 -7.13 -7.59
N GLY A 69 0.69 -8.43 -7.80
CA GLY A 69 -0.12 -8.92 -8.90
C GLY A 69 -1.56 -8.40 -8.85
N LEU A 70 -2.15 -8.33 -7.65
CA LEU A 70 -3.47 -7.74 -7.46
C LEU A 70 -3.49 -6.25 -7.83
N ILE A 71 -2.52 -5.48 -7.35
CA ILE A 71 -2.46 -4.02 -7.58
C ILE A 71 -2.22 -3.70 -9.05
N GLU A 72 -1.20 -4.33 -9.65
CA GLU A 72 -0.78 -4.03 -11.02
C GLU A 72 -1.77 -4.60 -12.05
N LYS A 73 -2.29 -5.81 -11.85
CA LYS A 73 -3.11 -6.49 -12.86
C LYS A 73 -4.61 -6.29 -12.66
N THR A 74 -5.08 -6.26 -11.41
CA THR A 74 -6.52 -6.16 -11.12
C THR A 74 -6.95 -4.72 -10.90
N LEU A 75 -6.20 -3.97 -10.08
CA LEU A 75 -6.55 -2.59 -9.76
C LEU A 75 -5.96 -1.57 -10.73
N GLN A 76 -5.01 -2.00 -11.57
CA GLN A 76 -4.30 -1.15 -12.54
C GLN A 76 -3.70 0.11 -11.90
N CYS A 77 -3.32 0.03 -10.62
CA CYS A 77 -2.73 1.16 -9.92
C CYS A 77 -1.24 1.27 -10.31
N PRO A 78 -0.78 2.46 -10.72
CA PRO A 78 0.63 2.65 -11.06
C PRO A 78 1.51 2.61 -9.80
N VAL A 79 2.75 2.13 -9.97
CA VAL A 79 3.78 2.27 -8.95
C VAL A 79 4.24 3.72 -8.90
N LEU A 80 3.99 4.41 -7.79
CA LEU A 80 4.40 5.81 -7.61
C LEU A 80 5.89 5.95 -7.28
N HIS A 81 6.40 5.11 -6.38
CA HIS A 81 7.77 5.15 -5.91
C HIS A 81 8.35 3.76 -5.71
N ARG A 82 9.65 3.63 -5.96
CA ARG A 82 10.45 2.44 -5.70
C ARG A 82 11.63 2.84 -4.83
N TYR A 83 11.80 2.15 -3.70
CA TYR A 83 12.79 2.48 -2.69
C TYR A 83 13.81 1.34 -2.58
N GLN A 84 15.09 1.69 -2.51
CA GLN A 84 16.14 0.76 -2.09
C GLN A 84 16.34 0.89 -0.59
N VAL A 85 16.31 -0.25 0.12
CA VAL A 85 16.51 -0.30 1.56
C VAL A 85 17.92 -0.82 1.81
N TYR A 86 18.78 0.03 2.37
CA TYR A 86 20.13 -0.35 2.79
C TYR A 86 20.12 -0.70 4.27
N LYS A 87 20.93 -1.69 4.64
CA LYS A 87 21.19 -2.06 6.03
C LYS A 87 22.69 -2.08 6.26
N THR A 88 23.13 -1.54 7.39
CA THR A 88 24.48 -1.73 7.91
C THR A 88 24.36 -2.36 9.29
N GLN A 89 25.34 -3.19 9.66
CA GLN A 89 25.55 -3.50 11.07
C GLN A 89 26.26 -2.31 11.71
N LEU A 90 25.85 -1.97 12.92
CA LEU A 90 26.57 -1.02 13.76
C LEU A 90 27.34 -1.91 14.73
N ASP A 91 28.66 -1.95 14.58
CA ASP A 91 29.57 -2.61 15.51
C ASP A 91 29.57 -1.89 16.87
#